data_AF-A0A7S1MV48-F1
#
_entry.id   AF-A0A7S1MV48-F1
#
_cell.length_a   1.000
_cell.length_b   1.000
_cell.length_c   1.000
_cell.angle_alpha   90.00
_cell.angle_beta   90.00
_cell.angle_gamma   90.00
#
_symmetry.space_group_name_H-M   'P 1'
#
loop_
_entity.id
_entity.type
_entity.pdbx_description
1 polymer ?
#
loop_
_entity_poly.entity_id
_entity_poly.type
_entity_poly.pdbx_seq_one_letter_code
_entity_poly.pdbx_strand_id
1 'polypeptide(L)'
;DAEVAGVAAEGLKKTLLMFDYFNDVAAKAKAGNAKAQEVMQSWADGEWFTSRPEVEKKITVTVFKVPGETNTDDLSPAPDAWSRPDIPLHYLAMLKNTRPDAAFKPEEDGK
;
A
#
# COMPACT_ATOMS: atom_id res chain seq x y z
N ASP A 1 1.41 -23.18 -20.96
CA ASP A 1 1.89 -24.21 -20.03
C ASP A 1 0.76 -24.56 -19.08
N ALA A 2 0.28 -25.81 -19.14
CA ALA A 2 -0.86 -26.25 -18.35
C ALA A 2 -0.56 -26.30 -16.84
N GLU A 3 0.70 -26.52 -16.46
CA GLU A 3 1.10 -26.69 -15.06
C GLU A 3 1.03 -25.37 -14.28
N VAL A 4 1.34 -24.25 -14.92
CA VAL A 4 1.40 -22.93 -14.28
C VAL A 4 0.29 -21.97 -14.70
N ALA A 5 -0.50 -22.29 -15.74
CA ALA A 5 -1.51 -21.36 -16.27
C ALA A 5 -2.58 -20.96 -15.24
N GLY A 6 -2.98 -21.89 -14.36
CA GLY A 6 -3.94 -21.59 -13.29
C GLY A 6 -3.39 -20.56 -12.30
N VAL A 7 -2.19 -20.80 -11.77
CA VAL A 7 -1.53 -19.90 -10.81
C VAL A 7 -1.22 -18.54 -11.45
N ALA A 8 -0.79 -18.53 -12.71
CA ALA A 8 -0.52 -17.30 -13.44
C ALA A 8 -1.79 -16.45 -13.63
N ALA A 9 -2.93 -17.09 -13.96
CA ALA A 9 -4.22 -16.40 -14.09
C ALA A 9 -4.63 -15.77 -12.75
N GLU A 10 -4.55 -16.51 -11.64
CA GLU A 10 -4.87 -15.99 -10.31
C GLU A 10 -3.99 -14.81 -9.89
N GLY A 11 -2.70 -14.82 -10.26
CA GLY A 11 -1.80 -13.68 -10.07
C GLY A 11 -2.21 -12.46 -10.90
N LEU A 12 -2.51 -12.66 -12.19
CA LEU A 12 -2.89 -11.59 -13.10
C LEU A 12 -4.23 -10.93 -12.72
N LYS A 13 -5.22 -11.70 -12.27
CA LYS A 13 -6.51 -11.18 -11.78
C LYS A 13 -6.35 -10.10 -10.70
N LYS A 14 -5.28 -10.17 -9.89
CA LYS A 14 -4.97 -9.24 -8.80
C LYS A 14 -3.88 -8.21 -9.14
N THR A 15 -3.29 -8.29 -10.32
CA THR A 15 -2.21 -7.39 -10.75
C THR A 15 -2.79 -6.12 -11.34
N LEU A 16 -2.49 -4.97 -10.73
CA LEU A 16 -3.02 -3.66 -11.16
C LEU A 16 -2.13 -2.97 -12.19
N LEU A 17 -0.81 -3.15 -12.08
CA LEU A 17 0.18 -2.47 -12.91
C LEU A 17 0.33 -3.16 -14.28
N MET A 18 -0.79 -3.43 -14.95
CA MET A 18 -0.82 -4.10 -16.25
C MET A 18 -0.39 -3.19 -17.40
N PHE A 19 -0.73 -1.90 -17.33
CA PHE A 19 -0.43 -0.92 -18.39
C PHE A 19 -0.74 -1.50 -19.79
N ASP A 20 0.21 -1.41 -20.72
CA ASP A 20 0.04 -1.91 -22.09
C ASP A 20 0.01 -3.44 -22.20
N TYR A 21 0.53 -4.19 -21.20
CA TYR A 21 0.48 -5.66 -21.18
C TYR A 21 -0.95 -6.21 -21.04
N PHE A 22 -1.92 -5.35 -20.70
CA PHE A 22 -3.33 -5.66 -20.86
C PHE A 22 -3.65 -6.17 -22.28
N ASN A 23 -3.07 -5.56 -23.31
CA ASN A 23 -3.32 -5.91 -24.70
C ASN A 23 -2.86 -7.34 -25.03
N ASP A 24 -1.77 -7.80 -24.42
CA ASP A 24 -1.25 -9.16 -24.62
C ASP A 24 -2.21 -10.22 -24.05
N VAL A 25 -2.79 -9.92 -22.87
CA VAL A 25 -3.82 -10.77 -22.25
C VAL A 25 -5.09 -10.75 -23.09
N ALA A 26 -5.52 -9.58 -23.55
CA ALA A 26 -6.69 -9.43 -24.42
C ALA A 26 -6.51 -10.17 -25.76
N ALA A 27 -5.32 -10.12 -26.36
CA ALA A 27 -5.02 -10.85 -27.59
C ALA A 27 -5.10 -12.37 -27.39
N LYS A 28 -4.55 -12.89 -26.28
CA LYS A 28 -4.68 -14.32 -25.93
C LYS A 28 -6.12 -14.72 -25.67
N ALA A 29 -6.90 -13.88 -25.00
CA ALA A 29 -8.32 -14.12 -24.75
C ALA A 29 -9.12 -14.19 -26.07
N LYS A 30 -8.84 -13.27 -27.01
CA LYS A 30 -9.43 -13.26 -28.37
C LYS A 30 -9.02 -14.48 -29.19
N ALA A 31 -7.79 -14.99 -28.98
CA ALA A 31 -7.30 -16.21 -29.59
C ALA A 31 -7.86 -17.50 -28.94
N GLY A 32 -8.80 -17.40 -27.99
CA GLY A 32 -9.47 -18.55 -27.38
C GLY A 32 -8.78 -19.14 -26.15
N ASN A 33 -7.79 -18.45 -25.56
CA ASN A 33 -7.18 -18.92 -24.32
C ASN A 33 -8.16 -18.75 -23.14
N ALA A 34 -8.69 -19.87 -22.63
CA ALA A 34 -9.66 -19.89 -21.54
C ALA A 34 -9.18 -19.14 -20.28
N LYS A 35 -7.89 -19.27 -19.92
CA LYS A 35 -7.32 -18.57 -18.75
C LYS A 35 -7.20 -17.07 -18.95
N ALA A 36 -6.84 -16.62 -20.15
CA ALA A 36 -6.85 -15.20 -20.45
C ALA A 36 -8.28 -14.62 -20.44
N GLN A 37 -9.28 -15.39 -20.89
CA GLN A 37 -10.69 -14.97 -20.80
C GLN A 37 -11.15 -14.85 -19.35
N GLU A 38 -10.81 -15.80 -18.48
CA GLU A 38 -11.07 -15.71 -17.04
C GLU A 38 -10.44 -14.45 -16.40
N VAL A 39 -9.19 -14.13 -16.77
CA VAL A 39 -8.51 -12.92 -16.29
C VAL A 39 -9.22 -11.65 -16.75
N MET A 40 -9.58 -11.57 -18.04
CA MET A 40 -10.30 -10.42 -18.59
C MET A 40 -11.66 -10.22 -17.92
N GLN A 41 -12.40 -11.31 -17.67
CA GLN A 41 -13.70 -11.26 -16.99
C GLN A 41 -13.55 -10.79 -15.53
N SER A 42 -12.58 -11.35 -14.80
CA SER A 42 -12.27 -10.94 -13.42
C SER A 42 -11.93 -9.44 -13.28
N TRP A 43 -11.15 -8.90 -14.23
CA TRP A 43 -10.88 -7.47 -14.27
C TRP A 43 -12.13 -6.63 -14.57
N ALA A 44 -12.98 -7.09 -15.50
CA ALA A 44 -14.23 -6.42 -15.84
C ALA A 44 -15.24 -6.42 -14.68
N ASP A 45 -15.30 -7.53 -13.92
CA ASP A 45 -16.13 -7.67 -12.71
C ASP A 45 -15.56 -6.92 -11.50
N GLY A 46 -14.36 -6.33 -11.63
CA GLY A 46 -13.73 -5.54 -10.58
C GLY A 46 -13.27 -6.37 -9.39
N GLU A 47 -12.97 -7.66 -9.58
CA GLU A 47 -12.59 -8.57 -8.48
C GLU A 47 -11.33 -8.13 -7.74
N TRP A 48 -10.41 -7.43 -8.42
CA TRP A 48 -9.24 -6.80 -7.80
C TRP A 48 -9.60 -5.77 -6.71
N PHE A 49 -10.80 -5.20 -6.78
CA PHE A 49 -11.37 -4.26 -5.83
C PHE A 49 -12.34 -4.95 -4.86
N THR A 50 -13.34 -5.67 -5.38
CA THR A 50 -14.45 -6.25 -4.60
C THR A 50 -14.04 -7.41 -3.70
N SER A 51 -12.91 -8.08 -3.98
CA SER A 51 -12.35 -9.11 -3.09
C SER A 51 -11.66 -8.55 -1.85
N ARG A 52 -11.41 -7.23 -1.80
CA ARG A 52 -10.80 -6.57 -0.64
C ARG A 52 -11.89 -6.28 0.40
N PRO A 53 -11.56 -6.31 1.71
CA PRO A 53 -12.50 -5.93 2.74
C PRO A 53 -13.04 -4.51 2.51
N GLU A 54 -14.36 -4.35 2.67
CA GLU A 54 -14.99 -3.03 2.69
C GLU A 54 -14.51 -2.23 3.91
N VAL A 55 -14.49 -0.91 3.81
CA VAL A 55 -14.23 -0.04 4.96
C VAL A 55 -15.34 -0.23 6.00
N GLU A 56 -14.96 -0.46 7.26
CA GLU A 56 -15.93 -0.63 8.34
C GLU A 56 -16.78 0.62 8.53
N LYS A 57 -18.08 0.44 8.77
CA LYS A 57 -19.02 1.54 9.06
C LYS A 57 -18.68 2.31 10.34
N LYS A 58 -17.90 1.71 11.24
CA LYS A 58 -17.43 2.29 12.49
C LYS A 58 -16.02 1.77 12.77
N ILE A 59 -15.05 2.69 12.80
CA ILE A 59 -13.67 2.40 13.18
C ILE A 59 -13.47 2.89 14.62
N THR A 60 -13.19 1.98 15.56
CA THR A 60 -12.89 2.33 16.96
C THR A 60 -11.38 2.44 17.13
N VAL A 61 -10.90 3.60 17.58
CA VAL A 61 -9.47 3.90 17.71
C VAL A 61 -9.14 4.45 19.10
N THR A 62 -7.88 4.34 19.50
CA THR A 62 -7.35 5.09 20.65
C THR A 62 -6.68 6.36 20.15
N VAL A 63 -6.98 7.50 20.77
CA VAL A 63 -6.45 8.79 20.33
C VAL A 63 -5.00 8.94 20.79
N PHE A 64 -4.07 9.03 19.83
CA PHE A 64 -2.71 9.55 20.06
C PHE A 64 -2.72 11.05 19.76
N LYS A 65 -2.87 11.89 20.79
CA LYS A 65 -2.97 13.35 20.63
C LYS A 65 -1.59 13.99 20.63
N VAL A 66 -1.27 14.69 19.54
CA VAL A 66 -0.16 15.66 19.51
C VAL A 66 -0.75 17.06 19.74
N PRO A 67 -0.36 17.77 20.81
CA PRO A 67 -0.88 19.11 21.12
C PRO A 67 -0.19 20.19 20.28
N GLY A 68 -0.90 21.27 19.96
CA GLY A 68 -0.40 22.35 19.12
C GLY A 68 -0.36 21.99 17.63
N GLU A 69 0.55 22.64 16.90
CA GLU A 69 0.77 22.39 15.47
C GLU A 69 1.70 21.18 15.27
N THR A 70 1.42 20.34 14.28
CA THR A 70 2.37 19.31 13.83
C THR A 70 2.84 19.68 12.43
N ASN A 71 4.11 20.05 12.30
CA ASN A 71 4.77 20.25 11.01
C ASN A 71 5.23 18.90 10.46
N THR A 72 5.31 18.76 9.14
CA THR A 72 5.99 17.65 8.47
C THR A 72 7.43 17.41 8.94
N ASP A 73 8.17 18.45 9.36
CA ASP A 73 9.52 18.28 9.91
C ASP A 73 9.51 17.60 11.30
N ASP A 74 8.41 17.71 12.06
CA ASP A 74 8.23 16.94 13.29
C ASP A 74 8.06 15.44 13.01
N LEU A 75 7.56 15.09 11.82
CA LEU A 75 7.26 13.71 11.41
C LEU A 75 8.37 13.09 10.54
N SER A 76 9.11 13.92 9.81
CA SER A 76 10.19 13.52 8.89
C SER A 76 11.27 14.63 8.89
N PRO A 77 12.11 14.68 9.94
CA PRO A 77 13.06 15.77 10.13
C PRO A 77 14.06 15.90 8.98
N ALA A 78 14.41 17.14 8.63
CA ALA A 78 15.39 17.43 7.57
C ALA A 78 16.77 16.79 7.79
N PRO A 79 17.35 16.75 9.02
CA PRO A 79 18.63 16.06 9.27
C PRO A 79 18.61 14.56 8.95
N ASP A 80 17.43 13.95 8.98
CA ASP A 80 17.21 12.51 8.75
C ASP A 80 16.76 12.21 7.31
N ALA A 81 16.73 13.20 6.42
CA ALA A 81 16.27 13.04 5.04
C ALA A 81 17.01 11.94 4.26
N TRP A 82 18.26 11.65 4.63
CA TRP A 82 19.09 10.59 4.04
C TRP A 82 18.50 9.19 4.26
N SER A 83 17.75 8.99 5.34
CA SER A 83 17.14 7.69 5.69
C SER A 83 15.75 7.50 5.10
N ARG A 84 15.12 8.53 4.51
CA ARG A 84 13.75 8.47 3.94
C ARG A 84 13.44 7.27 3.05
N PRO A 85 14.37 6.78 2.19
CA PRO A 85 14.10 5.58 1.38
C PRO A 85 13.96 4.29 2.21
N ASP A 86 14.53 4.25 3.41
CA ASP A 86 14.42 3.16 4.38
C ASP A 86 13.33 3.48 5.40
N ILE A 87 12.10 3.05 5.11
CA ILE A 87 10.91 3.39 5.91
C ILE A 87 11.06 2.96 7.38
N PRO A 88 11.44 1.71 7.72
CA PRO A 88 11.63 1.30 9.11
C PRO A 88 12.69 2.11 9.86
N LEU A 89 13.82 2.45 9.21
CA LEU A 89 14.87 3.25 9.83
C LEU A 89 14.42 4.69 10.05
N HIS A 90 13.82 5.32 9.03
CA HIS A 90 13.39 6.71 9.10
C HIS A 90 12.28 6.94 10.13
N TYR A 91 11.40 5.94 10.31
CA TYR A 91 10.32 6.01 11.30
C TYR A 91 10.81 6.32 12.72
N LEU A 92 12.03 5.89 13.08
CA LEU A 92 12.63 6.15 14.40
C LEU A 92 12.81 7.66 14.68
N ALA A 93 12.88 8.49 13.64
CA ALA A 93 13.04 9.93 13.78
C ALA A 93 11.71 10.71 13.92
N MET A 94 10.55 10.05 13.76
CA MET A 94 9.24 10.68 13.90
C MET A 94 9.03 11.13 15.34
N LEU A 95 8.75 12.43 15.55
CA LEU A 95 8.51 13.03 16.87
C LEU A 95 9.67 12.82 17.88
N LYS A 96 10.92 12.70 17.38
CA LYS A 96 12.10 12.45 18.23
C LYS A 96 12.51 13.61 19.14
N ASN A 97 12.07 14.83 18.85
CA ASN A 97 12.34 16.00 19.67
C ASN A 97 11.21 16.19 20.70
N THR A 98 11.57 16.28 21.97
CA THR A 98 10.60 16.48 23.06
C THR A 98 9.75 17.73 22.84
N ARG A 99 8.44 17.60 23.06
CA ARG A 99 7.47 18.70 22.96
C ARG A 99 6.96 19.09 24.35
N PRO A 100 6.96 20.39 24.71
CA PRO A 100 6.63 20.86 26.07
C PRO A 100 5.27 20.39 26.62
N ASP A 101 4.28 20.22 25.74
CA ASP A 101 2.90 19.89 26.14
C ASP A 101 2.47 18.46 25.80
N ALA A 102 3.37 17.67 25.19
CA ALA A 102 3.04 16.30 24.78
C ALA A 102 2.94 15.36 25.99
N ALA A 103 1.89 14.54 26.01
CA ALA A 103 1.73 13.47 27.01
C ALA A 103 2.69 12.28 26.79
N PHE A 104 3.47 12.31 25.71
CA PHE A 104 4.46 11.31 25.33
C PHE A 104 5.86 11.93 25.31
N LYS A 105 6.87 11.08 25.43
CA LYS A 105 8.28 11.44 25.26
C LYS A 105 8.94 10.45 24.29
N PRO A 106 9.91 10.90 23.49
CA PRO A 106 10.72 9.98 22.69
C PRO A 106 11.51 9.04 23.62
N GLU A 107 11.83 7.84 23.14
CA GLU A 107 12.70 6.90 23.86
C GLU A 107 14.12 7.47 24.02
N GLU A 108 14.62 8.14 22.97
CA GLU A 108 15.87 8.89 22.97
C GLU A 108 15.62 10.31 22.42
N ASP A 109 15.76 11.33 23.26
CA ASP A 109 15.48 12.72 22.87
C ASP A 109 16.50 13.23 21.83
N GLY A 110 15.98 13.64 20.67
CA GLY A 110 16.72 14.25 19.57
C GLY A 110 17.55 13.29 18.71
N LYS A 111 17.52 11.98 18.97
CA LYS A 111 18.29 10.98 18.20
C LYS A 111 17.50 10.37 17.07
#